data_AF-A0A7V9PZQ9-F1
#
_entry.id   AF-A0A7V9PZQ9-F1
#
_cell.length_a   1.000
_cell.length_b   1.000
_cell.length_c   1.000
_cell.angle_alpha   90.00
_cell.angle_beta   90.00
_cell.angle_gamma   90.00
#
_symmetry.space_group_name_H-M   'P 1'
#
loop_
_entity.id
_entity.type
_entity.pdbx_description
1 polymer ?
#
loop_
_entity_poly.entity_id
_entity_poly.type
_entity_poly.pdbx_seq_one_letter_code
_entity_poly.pdbx_strand_id
1 'polypeptide(L)'
;MRRRSLALLLLVAALGFAVAGCGGEEETSPTPETVVGTTPTETDTTESETTETETTDSEPTETETQTETTPTETGPPAADGDPVAGKQVFLGVAGCGSCHTLADAGTSGTIGPNLDDSKPSTELVVDRVTNGQGQMPPFAGTLSGQQIADVAAYVSQAAGG
;
A
#
# COMPACT_ATOMS: atom_id res chain seq x y z
N MET A 1 21.67 36.62 -7.17
CA MET A 1 21.54 37.44 -8.40
C MET A 1 22.92 37.64 -9.04
N ARG A 2 23.28 36.80 -10.02
CA ARG A 2 24.38 37.09 -10.95
C ARG A 2 23.83 36.85 -12.36
N ARG A 3 23.79 37.95 -13.09
CA ARG A 3 23.05 38.19 -14.31
C ARG A 3 23.99 38.03 -15.50
N ARG A 4 23.45 37.43 -16.57
CA ARG A 4 23.70 37.77 -17.98
C ARG A 4 25.05 37.36 -18.57
N SER A 5 25.03 36.23 -19.28
CA SER A 5 25.71 36.11 -20.56
C SER A 5 24.70 35.58 -21.58
N LEU A 6 24.13 36.52 -22.35
CA LEU A 6 23.41 36.28 -23.59
C LEU A 6 24.41 36.15 -24.75
N ALA A 7 23.98 35.49 -25.82
CA ALA A 7 24.65 35.22 -27.11
C ALA A 7 25.49 33.94 -27.11
N LEU A 8 25.26 32.95 -27.97
CA LEU A 8 25.01 33.06 -29.41
C LEU A 8 24.12 31.90 -29.90
N LEU A 9 23.06 32.25 -30.64
CA LEU A 9 22.34 31.40 -31.59
C LEU A 9 23.33 30.86 -32.65
N LEU A 10 23.20 29.59 -33.10
CA LEU A 10 23.17 29.21 -34.53
C LEU A 10 23.07 27.67 -34.74
N LEU A 11 22.05 27.31 -35.53
CA LEU A 11 21.99 26.23 -36.55
C LEU A 11 21.82 24.75 -36.15
N VAL A 12 20.53 24.36 -36.11
CA VAL A 12 19.91 23.28 -36.90
C VAL A 12 20.85 22.35 -37.67
N ALA A 13 20.82 21.06 -37.31
CA ALA A 13 20.94 19.98 -38.28
C ALA A 13 20.00 18.83 -37.87
N ALA A 14 18.83 18.79 -38.51
CA ALA A 14 17.98 17.62 -38.54
C ALA A 14 18.68 16.52 -39.36
N LEU A 15 18.94 15.37 -38.76
CA LEU A 15 19.08 14.12 -39.49
C LEU A 15 18.11 13.11 -38.87
N GLY A 16 17.07 12.81 -39.63
CA GLY A 16 16.15 11.73 -39.35
C GLY A 16 16.81 10.37 -39.54
N PHE A 17 16.42 9.42 -38.69
CA PHE A 17 16.50 7.99 -39.00
C PHE A 17 15.07 7.47 -39.00
N ALA A 18 14.43 7.57 -40.16
CA ALA A 18 13.26 6.76 -40.49
C ALA A 18 13.78 5.41 -40.98
N VAL A 19 13.72 4.39 -40.12
CA VAL A 19 13.75 3.00 -40.58
C VAL A 19 12.32 2.50 -40.62
N ALA A 20 11.85 2.36 -41.85
CA ALA A 20 10.66 1.61 -42.20
C ALA A 20 10.87 0.13 -41.87
N GLY A 21 10.16 -0.35 -40.84
CA GLY A 21 9.87 -1.77 -40.66
C GLY A 21 8.43 -2.04 -41.09
N CYS A 22 8.26 -2.56 -42.30
CA CYS A 22 7.07 -3.28 -42.74
C CYS A 22 7.03 -4.61 -41.96
N GLY A 23 5.97 -4.98 -41.25
CA GLY A 23 4.74 -5.53 -41.84
C GLY A 23 4.77 -7.05 -41.66
N GLY A 24 3.87 -7.58 -40.81
CA GLY A 24 3.81 -9.01 -40.48
C GLY A 24 2.86 -9.28 -39.32
N GLU A 25 1.57 -9.25 -39.64
CA GLU A 25 0.51 -9.91 -38.90
C GLU A 25 0.83 -11.39 -38.61
N GLU A 26 0.74 -11.80 -37.35
CA GLU A 26 0.45 -13.19 -36.99
C GLU A 26 -0.54 -13.18 -35.83
N GLU A 27 -1.81 -13.18 -36.22
CA GLU A 27 -2.94 -13.54 -35.39
C GLU A 27 -2.74 -14.98 -34.92
N THR A 28 -2.33 -15.18 -33.67
CA THR A 28 -2.45 -16.49 -33.03
C THR A 28 -3.52 -16.39 -31.96
N SER A 29 -4.75 -16.66 -32.40
CA SER A 29 -5.91 -16.90 -31.57
C SER A 29 -5.66 -18.15 -30.71
N PRO A 30 -5.59 -18.07 -29.37
CA PRO A 30 -5.72 -19.26 -28.56
C PRO A 30 -7.18 -19.70 -28.61
N THR A 31 -7.42 -20.85 -29.24
CA THR A 31 -8.64 -21.63 -29.08
C THR A 31 -8.93 -21.81 -27.58
N PRO A 32 -10.10 -21.39 -27.06
CA PRO A 32 -10.53 -21.86 -25.75
C PRO A 32 -10.92 -23.33 -25.90
N GLU A 33 -10.04 -24.23 -25.44
CA GLU A 33 -10.43 -25.60 -25.15
C GLU A 33 -11.55 -25.56 -24.11
N THR A 34 -12.72 -26.01 -24.54
CA THR A 34 -13.91 -26.13 -23.72
C THR A 34 -13.67 -27.25 -22.71
N VAL A 35 -13.33 -26.90 -21.47
CA VAL A 35 -13.40 -27.87 -20.36
C VAL A 35 -14.87 -28.05 -20.03
N VAL A 36 -15.45 -29.11 -20.59
CA VAL A 36 -16.73 -29.67 -20.16
C VAL A 36 -16.51 -30.27 -18.78
N GLY A 37 -16.67 -29.42 -17.75
CA GLY A 37 -16.84 -29.88 -16.38
C GLY A 37 -18.20 -30.55 -16.26
N THR A 38 -18.20 -31.88 -16.30
CA THR A 38 -19.36 -32.71 -16.02
C THR A 38 -19.86 -32.43 -14.61
N THR A 39 -21.06 -31.86 -14.53
CA THR A 39 -21.91 -31.78 -13.34
C THR A 39 -22.19 -33.20 -12.82
N PRO A 40 -21.93 -33.51 -11.54
CA PRO A 40 -22.69 -34.52 -10.85
C PRO A 40 -23.98 -33.88 -10.34
N THR A 41 -25.07 -34.27 -10.99
CA THR A 41 -26.39 -34.37 -10.38
C THR A 41 -26.28 -35.19 -9.10
N GLU A 42 -26.56 -34.60 -7.95
CA GLU A 42 -27.28 -35.30 -6.88
C GLU A 42 -28.44 -34.42 -6.44
N THR A 43 -29.61 -34.86 -6.92
CA THR A 43 -30.90 -34.60 -6.34
C THR A 43 -30.93 -35.27 -4.98
N ASP A 44 -31.21 -34.51 -3.92
CA ASP A 44 -32.12 -35.04 -2.93
C ASP A 44 -33.09 -33.97 -2.46
N THR A 45 -34.32 -34.45 -2.34
CA THR A 45 -35.57 -33.76 -2.07
C THR A 45 -35.73 -33.62 -0.56
N THR A 46 -36.75 -32.85 -0.14
CA THR A 46 -37.49 -32.90 1.15
C THR A 46 -37.29 -31.59 1.93
N GLU A 47 -38.15 -30.58 1.77
CA GLU A 47 -39.52 -30.44 2.32
C GLU A 47 -39.53 -30.20 3.84
N SER A 48 -40.18 -29.10 4.24
CA SER A 48 -40.83 -28.88 5.56
C SER A 48 -39.90 -28.77 6.78
N GLU A 49 -40.18 -28.05 7.87
CA GLU A 49 -41.33 -27.30 8.37
C GLU A 49 -40.88 -26.70 9.74
N THR A 50 -41.28 -25.46 10.03
CA THR A 50 -41.83 -24.92 11.30
C THR A 50 -41.20 -25.30 12.68
N THR A 51 -40.77 -24.25 13.39
CA THR A 51 -41.10 -23.92 14.81
C THR A 51 -40.28 -24.41 16.03
N GLU A 52 -40.27 -23.50 17.01
CA GLU A 52 -39.99 -23.59 18.48
C GLU A 52 -38.51 -23.57 18.90
N THR A 53 -38.00 -22.51 19.54
CA THR A 53 -38.24 -21.94 20.90
C THR A 53 -37.93 -22.93 22.03
N GLU A 54 -36.76 -22.81 22.68
CA GLU A 54 -36.64 -22.56 24.14
C GLU A 54 -35.18 -22.54 24.61
N THR A 55 -34.89 -21.48 25.36
CA THR A 55 -34.10 -21.38 26.61
C THR A 55 -33.40 -22.64 27.12
N THR A 56 -32.10 -22.54 27.36
CA THR A 56 -31.46 -23.08 28.59
C THR A 56 -30.20 -22.28 28.90
N ASP A 57 -30.33 -21.53 29.98
CA ASP A 57 -29.30 -20.93 30.82
C ASP A 57 -28.43 -22.03 31.46
N SER A 58 -27.10 -21.86 31.42
CA SER A 58 -26.15 -22.38 32.40
C SER A 58 -24.74 -21.83 32.09
N GLU A 59 -24.42 -20.70 32.70
CA GLU A 59 -23.06 -20.41 33.19
C GLU A 59 -22.75 -21.38 34.35
N PRO A 60 -21.48 -21.76 34.61
CA PRO A 60 -20.55 -20.81 35.22
C PRO A 60 -19.09 -20.91 34.73
N THR A 61 -18.44 -19.73 34.73
CA THR A 61 -17.12 -19.46 35.31
C THR A 61 -15.98 -20.46 35.04
N GLU A 62 -15.08 -20.09 34.11
CA GLU A 62 -13.66 -20.09 34.42
C GLU A 62 -13.02 -18.75 34.05
N THR A 63 -12.57 -18.10 35.12
CA THR A 63 -11.68 -16.95 35.18
C THR A 63 -10.33 -17.31 34.56
N GLU A 64 -10.04 -16.79 33.38
CA GLU A 64 -8.68 -16.35 33.05
C GLU A 64 -8.69 -14.84 32.86
N THR A 65 -8.40 -14.18 33.97
CA THR A 65 -7.96 -12.80 34.03
C THR A 65 -6.67 -12.66 33.24
N GLN A 66 -6.77 -12.38 31.94
CA GLN A 66 -5.74 -11.60 31.25
C GLN A 66 -6.07 -10.13 31.47
N THR A 67 -5.72 -9.65 32.65
CA THR A 67 -5.34 -8.25 32.82
C THR A 67 -3.99 -8.09 32.11
N GLU A 68 -4.02 -7.95 30.78
CA GLU A 68 -2.97 -7.22 30.09
C GLU A 68 -3.50 -5.83 29.78
N THR A 69 -3.53 -5.03 30.82
CA THR A 69 -3.35 -3.59 30.68
C THR A 69 -1.97 -3.38 30.04
N THR A 70 -1.94 -3.18 28.73
CA THR A 70 -1.25 -2.08 28.06
C THR A 70 -0.02 -1.49 28.78
N PRO A 71 1.14 -1.50 28.11
CA PRO A 71 1.76 -0.26 27.67
C PRO A 71 1.28 -0.07 26.21
N THR A 72 0.61 1.01 25.77
CA THR A 72 1.02 2.40 25.92
C THR A 72 2.54 2.45 25.99
N GLU A 73 3.16 1.88 24.96
CA GLU A 73 4.32 2.55 24.38
C GLU A 73 3.79 3.79 23.65
N THR A 74 3.34 4.77 24.43
CA THR A 74 3.66 6.15 24.08
C THR A 74 5.17 6.21 24.23
N GLY A 75 5.86 5.78 23.17
CA GLY A 75 7.29 5.95 23.07
C GLY A 75 7.61 7.43 23.29
N PRO A 76 8.78 7.76 23.85
CA PRO A 76 9.26 9.14 23.84
C PRO A 76 9.10 9.73 22.43
N PRO A 77 8.95 11.07 22.27
CA PRO A 77 8.91 11.69 20.94
C PRO A 77 10.04 11.07 20.15
N ALA A 78 9.66 10.43 19.04
CA ALA A 78 10.53 9.64 18.21
C ALA A 78 11.92 10.27 18.18
N ALA A 79 12.93 9.52 18.65
CA ALA A 79 14.30 9.83 18.28
C ALA A 79 14.31 10.04 16.76
N ASP A 80 15.09 11.02 16.29
CA ASP A 80 15.18 11.34 14.85
C ASP A 80 15.19 10.04 14.04
N GLY A 81 14.16 9.82 13.21
CA GLY A 81 13.96 8.54 12.52
C GLY A 81 15.09 8.24 11.55
N ASP A 82 15.40 6.96 11.35
CA ASP A 82 16.39 6.52 10.35
C ASP A 82 15.71 6.32 8.98
N PRO A 83 16.00 7.16 7.97
CA PRO A 83 15.39 7.02 6.65
C PRO A 83 15.79 5.74 5.91
N VAL A 84 16.96 5.16 6.22
CA VAL A 84 17.40 3.90 5.61
C VAL A 84 16.55 2.74 6.14
N ALA A 85 16.33 2.69 7.46
CA ALA A 85 15.38 1.74 8.06
C ALA A 85 13.95 2.02 7.60
N GLY A 86 13.58 3.29 7.47
CA GLY A 86 12.25 3.72 7.01
C GLY A 86 11.90 3.23 5.62
N LYS A 87 12.86 3.20 4.70
CA LYS A 87 12.67 2.61 3.36
C LYS A 87 12.35 1.12 3.43
N GLN A 88 12.97 0.39 4.37
CA GLN A 88 12.66 -1.03 4.57
C GLN A 88 11.26 -1.23 5.13
N VAL A 89 10.83 -0.37 6.06
CA VAL A 89 9.44 -0.39 6.56
C VAL A 89 8.46 -0.10 5.43
N PHE A 90 8.75 0.92 4.62
CA PHE A 90 7.92 1.35 3.48
C PHE A 90 7.69 0.24 2.45
N LEU A 91 8.75 -0.50 2.12
CA LEU A 91 8.71 -1.60 1.14
C LEU A 91 8.31 -2.96 1.74
N GLY A 92 8.40 -3.09 3.06
CA GLY A 92 8.23 -4.36 3.77
C GLY A 92 6.81 -4.58 4.27
N VAL A 93 6.71 -4.92 5.56
CA VAL A 93 5.46 -5.39 6.21
C VAL A 93 4.31 -4.38 6.15
N ALA A 94 4.62 -3.08 6.07
CA ALA A 94 3.59 -2.04 5.96
C ALA A 94 3.04 -1.91 4.53
N GLY A 95 3.74 -2.43 3.52
CA GLY A 95 3.28 -2.48 2.13
C GLY A 95 2.91 -1.11 1.54
N CYS A 96 3.51 -0.02 2.04
CA CYS A 96 3.11 1.36 1.73
C CYS A 96 3.12 1.64 0.22
N GLY A 97 4.11 1.06 -0.47
CA GLY A 97 4.27 1.17 -1.92
C GLY A 97 3.14 0.60 -2.77
N SER A 98 2.34 -0.33 -2.24
CA SER A 98 1.18 -0.88 -2.97
C SER A 98 0.07 0.15 -3.14
N CYS A 99 -0.03 1.10 -2.22
CA CYS A 99 -1.06 2.13 -2.22
C CYS A 99 -0.53 3.49 -2.69
N HIS A 100 0.75 3.79 -2.43
CA HIS A 100 1.32 5.11 -2.68
C HIS A 100 2.40 5.11 -3.77
N THR A 101 2.41 6.19 -4.55
CA THR A 101 3.51 6.51 -5.46
C THR A 101 4.61 7.22 -4.68
N LEU A 102 5.84 6.73 -4.84
CA LEU A 102 7.06 7.35 -4.32
C LEU A 102 8.24 6.90 -5.19
N ALA A 103 8.80 7.82 -5.98
CA ALA A 103 9.79 7.53 -7.00
C ALA A 103 11.09 6.95 -6.40
N ASP A 104 11.55 7.46 -5.25
CA ASP A 104 12.74 6.94 -4.57
C ASP A 104 12.59 5.46 -4.18
N ALA A 105 11.38 5.05 -3.77
CA ALA A 105 11.07 3.67 -3.43
C ALA A 105 10.82 2.78 -4.67
N GLY A 106 10.69 3.38 -5.86
CA GLY A 106 10.29 2.68 -7.08
C GLY A 106 8.83 2.20 -7.05
N THR A 107 7.96 2.88 -6.31
CA THR A 107 6.57 2.48 -6.13
C THR A 107 5.62 3.40 -6.89
N SER A 108 4.52 2.84 -7.37
CA SER A 108 3.56 3.53 -8.24
C SER A 108 2.10 3.28 -7.83
N GLY A 109 1.86 3.04 -6.54
CA GLY A 109 0.51 2.86 -6.02
C GLY A 109 -0.35 4.12 -6.21
N THR A 110 -1.63 3.94 -6.52
CA THR A 110 -2.56 5.04 -6.83
C THR A 110 -3.83 5.04 -5.97
N ILE A 111 -3.88 4.18 -4.95
CA ILE A 111 -4.99 4.13 -3.98
C ILE A 111 -4.88 5.32 -3.01
N GLY A 112 -3.67 5.60 -2.54
CA GLY A 112 -3.33 6.76 -1.76
C GLY A 112 -2.76 7.89 -2.63
N PRO A 113 -2.56 9.09 -2.04
CA PRO A 113 -1.90 10.20 -2.74
C PRO A 113 -0.49 9.84 -3.20
N ASN A 114 -0.06 10.49 -4.28
CA ASN A 114 1.34 10.51 -4.68
C ASN A 114 2.17 11.29 -3.64
N LEU A 115 3.14 10.61 -3.03
CA LEU A 115 3.98 11.18 -1.98
C LEU A 115 5.01 12.16 -2.57
N ASP A 116 5.49 11.94 -3.80
CA ASP A 116 6.38 12.86 -4.50
C ASP A 116 5.71 14.23 -4.75
N ASP A 117 4.39 14.24 -4.96
CA ASP A 117 3.62 15.47 -5.20
C ASP A 117 3.18 16.15 -3.89
N SER A 118 2.69 15.35 -2.93
CA SER A 118 2.08 15.86 -1.70
C SER A 118 3.10 16.31 -0.65
N LYS A 119 4.33 15.75 -0.67
CA LYS A 119 5.46 16.14 0.19
C LYS A 119 5.07 16.37 1.66
N PRO A 120 4.45 15.37 2.32
CA PRO A 120 3.96 15.52 3.68
C PRO A 120 5.11 15.78 4.67
N SER A 121 4.84 16.54 5.73
CA SER A 121 5.80 16.68 6.84
C SER A 121 5.95 15.37 7.60
N THR A 122 7.09 15.17 8.26
CA THR A 122 7.33 14.00 9.11
C THR A 122 6.21 13.80 10.14
N GLU A 123 5.76 14.86 10.80
CA GLU A 123 4.69 14.79 11.81
C GLU A 123 3.36 14.34 11.20
N LEU A 124 3.04 14.81 9.99
CA LEU A 124 1.84 14.36 9.29
C LEU A 124 1.95 12.87 8.92
N VAL A 125 3.12 12.41 8.48
CA VAL A 125 3.31 10.98 8.18
C VAL A 125 3.18 10.14 9.46
N VAL A 126 3.77 10.57 10.58
CA VAL A 126 3.61 9.88 11.87
C VAL A 126 2.13 9.79 12.26
N ASP A 127 1.37 10.89 12.17
CA ASP A 127 -0.07 10.89 12.48
C ASP A 127 -0.84 9.90 11.59
N ARG A 128 -0.62 9.95 10.27
CA ARG A 128 -1.33 9.09 9.31
C ARG A 128 -0.97 7.63 9.45
N VAL A 129 0.30 7.30 9.67
CA VAL A 129 0.72 5.91 9.86
C VAL A 129 0.19 5.38 11.20
N THR A 130 0.21 6.19 12.26
CA THR A 130 -0.28 5.77 13.58
C THR A 130 -1.80 5.57 13.56
N ASN A 131 -2.53 6.56 13.07
CA ASN A 131 -3.98 6.68 13.26
C ASN A 131 -4.80 6.29 12.02
N GLY A 132 -4.17 6.13 10.87
CA GLY A 132 -4.85 5.93 9.59
C GLY A 132 -5.60 7.18 9.12
N GLN A 133 -6.16 7.10 7.91
CA GLN A 133 -7.12 8.07 7.39
C GLN A 133 -7.88 7.49 6.20
N GLY A 134 -9.22 7.46 6.29
CA GLY A 134 -10.06 6.97 5.20
C GLY A 134 -9.74 5.51 4.88
N GLN A 135 -9.29 5.25 3.64
CA GLN A 135 -8.89 3.91 3.19
C GLN A 135 -7.51 3.47 3.71
N MET A 136 -6.70 4.40 4.24
CA MET A 136 -5.41 4.07 4.85
C MET A 136 -5.65 3.53 6.26
N PRO A 137 -5.35 2.25 6.54
CA PRO A 137 -5.54 1.69 7.88
C PRO A 137 -4.55 2.30 8.89
N PRO A 138 -4.87 2.28 10.19
CA PRO A 138 -3.89 2.56 11.24
C PRO A 138 -2.86 1.43 11.30
N PHE A 139 -1.60 1.77 11.56
CA PHE A 139 -0.51 0.82 11.76
C PHE A 139 -0.02 0.77 13.22
N ALA A 140 -0.62 1.56 14.12
CA ALA A 140 -0.39 1.39 15.55
C ALA A 140 -0.71 -0.06 15.97
N GLY A 141 0.23 -0.70 16.68
CA GLY A 141 0.12 -2.11 17.08
C GLY A 141 0.68 -3.10 16.05
N THR A 142 0.84 -2.69 14.78
CA THR A 142 1.56 -3.47 13.75
C THR A 142 3.01 -3.01 13.64
N LEU A 143 3.24 -1.70 13.72
CA LEU A 143 4.55 -1.08 13.74
C LEU A 143 4.86 -0.55 15.15
N SER A 144 6.10 -0.70 15.58
CA SER A 144 6.62 -0.03 16.77
C SER A 144 6.73 1.49 16.56
N GLY A 145 6.80 2.26 17.65
CA GLY A 145 6.96 3.71 17.57
C GLY A 145 8.19 4.13 16.76
N GLN A 146 9.30 3.38 16.90
CA GLN A 146 10.51 3.62 16.12
C GLN A 146 10.32 3.33 14.62
N GLN A 147 9.66 2.24 14.25
CA GLN A 147 9.39 1.96 12.83
C GLN A 147 8.51 3.02 12.17
N ILE A 148 7.55 3.59 12.93
CA ILE A 148 6.72 4.71 12.48
C ILE A 148 7.59 5.97 12.30
N ALA A 149 8.51 6.24 13.23
CA ALA A 149 9.45 7.34 13.11
C ALA A 149 10.36 7.21 11.87
N ASP A 150 10.91 6.02 11.66
CA ASP A 150 11.81 5.71 10.57
C ASP A 150 11.12 5.90 9.22
N VAL A 151 9.91 5.33 9.04
CA VAL A 151 9.15 5.49 7.78
C VAL A 151 8.73 6.94 7.56
N ALA A 152 8.40 7.68 8.62
CA ALA A 152 8.07 9.09 8.50
C ALA A 152 9.27 9.94 8.06
N ALA A 153 10.45 9.70 8.63
CA ALA A 153 11.69 10.36 8.24
C ALA A 153 12.07 10.03 6.78
N TYR A 154 11.88 8.77 6.38
CA TYR A 154 12.10 8.36 4.99
C TYR A 154 11.16 9.06 4.02
N VAL A 155 9.84 9.02 4.25
CA VAL A 155 8.85 9.58 3.33
C VAL A 155 9.04 11.09 3.16
N SER A 156 9.25 11.84 4.24
CA SER A 156 9.43 13.29 4.16
C SER A 156 10.73 13.68 3.45
N GLN A 157 11.81 12.91 3.66
CA GLN A 157 13.07 13.09 2.94
C GLN A 157 12.94 12.75 1.45
N ALA A 158 12.38 11.58 1.12
CA ALA A 158 12.29 11.07 -0.24
C ALA A 158 11.37 11.92 -1.14
N ALA A 159 10.26 12.43 -0.59
CA ALA A 159 9.33 13.29 -1.31
C ALA A 159 9.85 14.74 -1.49
N GLY A 160 10.71 15.21 -0.59
CA GLY A 160 11.23 16.57 -0.55
C GLY A 160 12.59 16.79 -1.25
N GLY A 161 13.25 15.69 -1.65
CA GLY A 161 14.58 15.69 -2.27
C GLY A 161 14.69 16.40 -3.61
#